data_AF-A0A845HI86-F1
#
_entry.id   AF-A0A845HI86-F1
#
_cell.length_a   1.000
_cell.length_b   1.000
_cell.length_c   1.000
_cell.angle_alpha   90.00
_cell.angle_beta   90.00
_cell.angle_gamma   90.00
#
_symmetry.space_group_name_H-M   'P 1'
#
loop_
_entity.id
_entity.type
_entity.pdbx_description
1 polymer ?
#
loop_
_entity_poly.entity_id
_entity_poly.type
_entity_poly.pdbx_seq_one_letter_code
_entity_poly.pdbx_strand_id
1 'polypeptide(L)'
;MANDAINFRSSCIKTLSAVEVRPDRSNQHEFNGVQALKNLFGLERVSSEARFSIRGESVECISGVTWYDAREAHPSRSEHRLYFQTNNVMAQAQEGDNIVIGFGRDNSLQFVLIKNGSQGHSGRIQNWLEE
;
A
#
# COMPACT_ATOMS: atom_id res chain seq x y z
N MET A 1 16.10 -11.79 -14.89
CA MET A 1 15.24 -11.10 -13.91
C MET A 1 13.82 -11.46 -14.26
N ALA A 2 13.09 -12.06 -13.32
CA ALA A 2 11.85 -12.75 -13.60
C ALA A 2 10.82 -11.83 -14.23
N ASN A 3 10.44 -12.13 -15.47
CA ASN A 3 9.29 -11.57 -16.19
C ASN A 3 7.97 -12.16 -15.65
N ASP A 4 7.95 -12.61 -14.40
CA ASP A 4 6.83 -13.36 -13.84
C ASP A 4 5.70 -12.39 -13.54
N ALA A 5 4.56 -12.65 -14.18
CA ALA A 5 3.36 -11.85 -13.99
C ALA A 5 2.76 -12.14 -12.61
N ILE A 6 2.61 -11.09 -11.79
CA ILE A 6 1.82 -11.17 -10.56
C ILE A 6 0.34 -11.08 -10.95
N ASN A 7 -0.41 -12.13 -10.63
CA ASN A 7 -1.84 -12.20 -10.89
C ASN A 7 -2.64 -11.88 -9.62
N PHE A 8 -3.26 -10.70 -9.60
CA PHE A 8 -4.16 -10.29 -8.53
C PHE A 8 -5.59 -10.77 -8.80
N ARG A 9 -6.28 -11.22 -7.76
CA ARG A 9 -7.73 -11.40 -7.75
C ARG A 9 -8.44 -10.05 -7.64
N SER A 10 -7.88 -9.16 -6.82
CA SER A 10 -8.29 -7.78 -6.65
C SER A 10 -7.07 -6.94 -6.28
N SER A 11 -7.00 -5.71 -6.80
CA SER A 11 -5.93 -4.78 -6.48
C SER A 11 -6.36 -3.33 -6.67
N CYS A 12 -5.60 -2.43 -6.06
CA CYS A 12 -5.59 -1.02 -6.35
C CYS A 12 -4.14 -0.54 -6.49
N ILE A 13 -3.90 0.55 -7.21
CA ILE A 13 -2.57 1.15 -7.37
C ILE A 13 -2.61 2.60 -6.95
N LYS A 14 -1.92 3.03 -5.90
CA LYS A 14 -1.91 4.45 -5.47
C LYS A 14 -0.55 5.12 -5.65
N THR A 15 -0.54 6.44 -5.80
CA THR A 15 0.69 7.25 -5.70
C THR A 15 0.96 7.58 -4.23
N LEU A 16 2.21 7.42 -3.80
CA LEU A 16 2.66 7.70 -2.44
C LEU A 16 2.87 9.19 -2.22
N SER A 17 2.28 9.71 -1.14
CA SER A 17 2.46 11.09 -0.71
C SER A 17 3.65 11.23 0.24
N ALA A 18 4.16 12.46 0.42
CA ALA A 18 5.27 12.75 1.33
C ALA A 18 5.08 12.18 2.76
N VAL A 19 3.84 12.22 3.28
CA VAL A 19 3.53 11.79 4.65
C VAL A 19 3.55 10.27 4.85
N GLU A 20 3.48 9.50 3.76
CA GLU A 20 3.43 8.02 3.78
C GLU A 20 4.81 7.37 3.59
N VAL A 21 5.83 8.16 3.25
CA VAL A 21 7.18 7.68 2.86
C VAL A 21 8.31 8.35 3.61
N ARG A 22 8.02 9.33 4.48
CA ARG A 22 9.01 10.05 5.28
C ARG A 22 8.94 9.64 6.75
N PRO A 23 9.66 8.58 7.16
CA PRO A 23 9.71 8.14 8.57
C PRO A 23 10.39 9.17 9.48
N ASP A 24 11.21 10.08 8.95
CA ASP A 24 11.88 11.16 9.67
C ASP A 24 10.95 12.31 10.08
N ARG A 25 9.77 12.40 9.46
CA ARG A 25 8.75 13.42 9.78
C ARG A 25 7.41 12.85 10.21
N SER A 26 7.23 11.53 10.14
CA SER A 26 5.97 10.86 10.43
C SER A 26 6.27 9.56 11.18
N ASN A 27 5.85 9.50 12.44
CA ASN A 27 5.77 8.25 13.21
C ASN A 27 4.72 7.27 12.63
N GLN A 28 4.14 7.57 11.47
CA GLN A 28 3.04 6.82 10.88
C GLN A 28 3.59 5.96 9.75
N HIS A 29 3.82 4.68 10.04
CA HIS A 29 3.96 3.64 9.02
C HIS A 29 2.58 3.29 8.45
N GLU A 30 1.88 4.28 7.89
CA GLU A 30 0.47 4.14 7.52
C GLU A 30 0.19 4.75 6.15
N PHE A 31 -0.61 4.04 5.36
CA PHE A 31 -1.27 4.61 4.19
C PHE A 31 -2.62 5.21 4.57
N ASN A 32 -2.99 6.32 3.94
CA ASN A 32 -4.33 6.90 4.07
C ASN A 32 -5.38 5.94 3.48
N GLY A 33 -6.45 5.68 4.23
CA GLY A 33 -7.56 4.81 3.81
C GLY A 33 -8.46 5.43 2.76
N VAL A 34 -7.97 5.47 1.52
CA VAL A 34 -8.72 5.91 0.34
C VAL A 34 -9.83 4.92 -0.02
N GLN A 35 -10.83 5.36 -0.80
CA GLN A 35 -11.98 4.54 -1.17
C GLN A 35 -11.59 3.20 -1.81
N ALA A 36 -10.53 3.17 -2.62
CA ALA A 36 -10.06 1.93 -3.22
C ALA A 36 -9.49 0.92 -2.21
N LEU A 37 -8.85 1.38 -1.13
CA LEU A 37 -8.43 0.50 -0.03
C LEU A 37 -9.63 0.00 0.77
N LYS A 38 -10.65 0.83 0.97
CA LYS A 38 -11.94 0.40 1.56
C LYS A 38 -12.63 -0.65 0.70
N ASN A 39 -12.63 -0.49 -0.63
CA ASN A 39 -13.18 -1.47 -1.55
C ASN A 39 -12.37 -2.79 -1.55
N LEU A 40 -11.06 -2.70 -1.30
CA LEU A 40 -10.16 -3.87 -1.27
C LEU A 40 -10.26 -4.65 0.05
N PHE A 41 -10.24 -3.97 1.20
CA PHE A 41 -10.20 -4.59 2.53
C PHE A 41 -11.55 -4.65 3.24
N GLY A 42 -12.55 -3.91 2.76
CA GLY A 42 -13.78 -3.65 3.50
C GLY A 42 -13.59 -2.58 4.59
N LEU A 43 -14.52 -2.53 5.53
CA LEU A 43 -14.50 -1.55 6.64
C LEU A 43 -14.06 -2.17 7.97
N GLU A 44 -14.07 -3.51 8.05
CA GLU A 44 -13.68 -4.28 9.22
C GLU A 44 -12.16 -4.25 9.44
N ARG A 45 -11.74 -4.44 10.68
CA ARG A 45 -10.32 -4.56 11.01
C ARG A 45 -9.73 -5.83 10.40
N VAL A 46 -8.58 -5.70 9.72
CA VAL A 46 -7.85 -6.84 9.15
C VAL A 46 -6.39 -6.76 9.56
N SER A 47 -5.87 -7.81 10.18
CA SER A 47 -4.43 -7.97 10.45
C SER A 47 -3.91 -9.19 9.69
N SER A 48 -2.82 -9.03 8.94
CA SER A 48 -2.25 -10.09 8.12
C SER A 48 -0.76 -9.84 7.86
N GLU A 49 -0.07 -10.87 7.39
CA GLU A 49 1.25 -10.71 6.80
C GLU A 49 1.10 -10.38 5.31
N ALA A 50 1.98 -9.51 4.81
CA ALA A 50 2.01 -9.17 3.40
C ALA A 50 3.41 -9.26 2.83
N ARG A 51 3.49 -9.67 1.56
CA ARG A 51 4.75 -9.65 0.80
C ARG A 51 4.93 -8.29 0.17
N PHE A 52 6.02 -7.62 0.49
CA PHE A 52 6.45 -6.39 -0.14
C PHE A 52 7.56 -6.69 -1.15
N SER A 53 7.53 -6.03 -2.30
CA SER A 53 8.60 -6.11 -3.31
C SER A 53 8.77 -4.80 -4.07
N ILE A 54 9.93 -4.62 -4.69
CA ILE A 54 10.20 -3.50 -5.61
C ILE A 54 10.23 -4.03 -7.04
N ARG A 55 9.41 -3.47 -7.92
CA ARG A 55 9.33 -3.91 -9.31
C ARG A 55 10.65 -3.65 -10.04
N GLY A 56 11.20 -4.70 -10.64
CA GLY A 56 12.46 -4.64 -11.39
C GLY A 56 13.72 -4.79 -10.54
N GLU A 57 13.57 -4.99 -9.22
CA GLU A 57 14.68 -5.22 -8.30
C GLU A 57 14.51 -6.57 -7.57
N SER A 58 15.58 -7.12 -7.01
CA SER A 58 15.56 -8.35 -6.22
C SER A 58 15.21 -8.12 -4.74
N VAL A 59 14.69 -6.93 -4.40
CA VAL A 59 14.37 -6.56 -3.02
C VAL A 59 12.94 -6.96 -2.70
N GLU A 60 12.78 -7.77 -1.66
CA GLU A 60 11.50 -8.19 -1.11
C GLU A 60 11.59 -8.49 0.39
N CYS A 61 10.44 -8.51 1.05
CA CYS A 61 10.30 -8.96 2.44
C CYS A 61 8.85 -9.37 2.75
N ILE A 62 8.66 -10.08 3.85
CA ILE A 62 7.34 -10.29 4.47
C ILE A 62 7.26 -9.38 5.69
N SER A 63 6.14 -8.69 5.86
CA SER A 63 5.93 -7.74 6.96
C SER A 63 4.47 -7.68 7.39
N GLY A 64 4.23 -7.47 8.68
CA GLY A 64 2.88 -7.36 9.23
C GLY A 64 2.20 -6.06 8.80
N VAL A 65 0.92 -6.17 8.42
CA VAL A 65 0.06 -5.05 8.09
C VAL A 65 -1.25 -5.10 8.87
N THR A 66 -1.84 -3.94 9.11
CA THR A 66 -3.14 -3.84 9.77
C THR A 66 -3.98 -2.73 9.14
N TRP A 67 -5.13 -3.12 8.60
CA TRP A 67 -6.20 -2.22 8.19
C TRP A 67 -7.16 -2.02 9.35
N TYR A 68 -7.47 -0.77 9.69
CA TYR A 68 -8.36 -0.43 10.81
C TYR A 68 -8.94 0.97 10.66
N ASP A 69 -9.99 1.26 11.43
CA ASP A 69 -10.49 2.62 11.61
C ASP A 69 -9.75 3.28 12.78
N ALA A 70 -8.92 4.30 12.51
CA ALA A 70 -8.19 5.04 13.53
C ALA A 70 -9.10 5.87 14.45
N ARG A 71 -10.40 5.94 14.13
CA ARG A 71 -11.45 6.61 14.91
C ARG A 71 -12.51 5.62 15.38
N GLU A 72 -12.20 4.34 15.56
CA GLU A 72 -13.17 3.31 15.99
C GLU A 72 -13.95 3.70 17.27
N ALA A 73 -13.33 4.45 18.20
CA ALA A 73 -13.96 4.92 19.43
C ALA A 73 -14.74 6.23 19.27
N HIS A 74 -14.71 6.87 18.10
CA HIS A 74 -15.38 8.13 17.83
C HIS A 74 -16.81 7.87 17.32
N PRO A 75 -17.85 8.52 17.89
CA PRO A 75 -19.25 8.15 17.63
C PRO A 75 -19.75 8.41 16.20
N SER A 76 -19.10 9.30 15.44
CA SER A 76 -19.58 9.75 14.12
C SER A 76 -18.51 9.93 13.05
N ARG A 77 -17.23 9.77 13.39
CA ARG A 77 -16.13 9.99 12.44
C ARG A 77 -15.42 8.68 12.21
N SER A 78 -15.15 8.39 10.95
CA SER A 78 -14.38 7.23 10.51
C SER A 78 -13.15 7.70 9.76
N GLU A 79 -12.01 7.09 10.04
CA GLU A 79 -10.72 7.41 9.42
C GLU A 79 -9.92 6.13 9.25
N HIS A 80 -10.14 5.42 8.14
CA HIS A 80 -9.39 4.20 7.87
C HIS A 80 -7.91 4.47 7.59
N ARG A 81 -7.07 3.59 8.13
CA ARG A 81 -5.60 3.61 8.00
C ARG A 81 -5.10 2.19 7.72
N LEU A 82 -4.09 2.08 6.86
CA LEU A 82 -3.38 0.83 6.61
C LEU A 82 -1.98 0.92 7.20
N TYR A 83 -1.82 0.43 8.42
CA TYR A 83 -0.53 0.31 9.08
C TYR A 83 0.30 -0.81 8.45
N PHE A 84 1.62 -0.60 8.35
CA PHE A 84 2.61 -1.60 7.97
C PHE A 84 3.80 -1.51 8.93
N GLN A 85 4.50 -2.61 9.21
CA GLN A 85 5.74 -2.53 9.99
C GLN A 85 6.89 -2.00 9.12
N THR A 86 7.89 -1.38 9.77
CA THR A 86 9.15 -0.98 9.10
C THR A 86 9.74 -2.14 8.32
N ASN A 87 10.03 -1.91 7.05
CA ASN A 87 10.60 -2.93 6.17
C ASN A 87 11.51 -2.32 5.09
N ASN A 88 12.38 -3.16 4.51
CA ASN A 88 13.42 -2.77 3.55
C ASN A 88 12.87 -2.25 2.21
N VAL A 89 11.65 -2.63 1.83
CA VAL A 89 10.98 -2.15 0.63
C VAL A 89 10.48 -0.73 0.86
N MET A 90 9.72 -0.51 1.93
CA MET A 90 9.18 0.81 2.27
C MET A 90 10.26 1.80 2.70
N ALA A 91 11.40 1.33 3.20
CA ALA A 91 12.57 2.18 3.45
C ALA A 91 13.18 2.80 2.18
N GLN A 92 12.84 2.27 1.01
CA GLN A 92 13.29 2.80 -0.29
C GLN A 92 12.20 3.60 -1.02
N ALA A 93 10.98 3.65 -0.47
CA ALA A 93 9.88 4.38 -1.07
C ALA A 93 10.12 5.89 -0.97
N GLN A 94 9.74 6.60 -2.02
CA GLN A 94 9.82 8.05 -2.12
C GLN A 94 8.47 8.65 -2.53
N GLU A 95 8.33 9.94 -2.30
CA GLU A 95 7.16 10.68 -2.74
C GLU A 95 7.04 10.61 -4.27
N GLY A 96 5.85 10.31 -4.76
CA GLY A 96 5.58 10.16 -6.19
C GLY A 96 5.78 8.74 -6.74
N ASP A 97 6.32 7.81 -5.95
CA ASP A 97 6.30 6.39 -6.29
C ASP A 97 4.85 5.88 -6.38
N ASN A 98 4.63 4.80 -7.13
CA ASN A 98 3.35 4.10 -7.10
C ASN A 98 3.49 2.82 -6.28
N ILE A 99 2.41 2.41 -5.61
CA ILE A 99 2.34 1.13 -4.94
C ILE A 99 1.07 0.40 -5.35
N VAL A 100 1.23 -0.83 -5.83
CA VAL A 100 0.12 -1.75 -6.09
C VAL A 100 -0.13 -2.55 -4.82
N ILE A 101 -1.36 -2.56 -4.34
CA ILE A 101 -1.79 -3.32 -3.16
C ILE A 101 -2.92 -4.23 -3.59
N GLY A 102 -2.83 -5.52 -3.31
CA GLY A 102 -3.86 -6.46 -3.74
C GLY A 102 -3.68 -7.87 -3.20
N PHE A 103 -4.74 -8.66 -3.37
CA PHE A 103 -4.73 -10.08 -3.03
C PHE A 103 -4.39 -10.91 -4.27
N GLY A 104 -3.37 -11.76 -4.15
CA GLY A 104 -3.06 -12.81 -5.12
C GLY A 104 -4.17 -13.86 -5.23
N ARG A 105 -4.07 -14.73 -6.23
CA ARG A 105 -5.03 -15.84 -6.41
C ARG A 105 -5.04 -16.85 -5.26
N ASP A 106 -3.93 -16.95 -4.55
CA ASP A 106 -3.72 -17.75 -3.34
C ASP A 106 -4.16 -17.03 -2.06
N ASN A 107 -4.84 -15.89 -2.17
CA ASN A 107 -5.17 -14.96 -1.09
C ASN A 107 -3.96 -14.33 -0.37
N SER A 108 -2.75 -14.45 -0.92
CA SER A 108 -1.59 -13.72 -0.39
C SER A 108 -1.77 -12.22 -0.60
N LEU A 109 -1.55 -11.41 0.44
CA LEU A 109 -1.56 -9.96 0.32
C LEU A 109 -0.21 -9.48 -0.19
N GLN A 110 -0.20 -8.72 -1.27
CA GLN A 110 1.03 -8.24 -1.91
C GLN A 110 1.03 -6.73 -2.07
N PHE A 111 2.20 -6.15 -1.84
CA PHE A 111 2.53 -4.74 -2.00
C PHE A 111 3.71 -4.64 -2.98
N VAL A 112 3.48 -4.04 -4.14
CA VAL A 112 4.51 -3.89 -5.18
C VAL A 112 4.81 -2.41 -5.36
N LEU A 113 5.99 -1.99 -4.91
CA LEU A 113 6.50 -0.64 -5.09
C LEU A 113 7.03 -0.47 -6.52
N ILE A 114 6.60 0.61 -7.18
CA ILE A 114 7.03 1.00 -8.52
C ILE A 114 7.65 2.39 -8.38
N LYS A 115 8.99 2.44 -8.40
CA LYS A 115 9.75 3.68 -8.21
C LYS A 115 9.45 4.68 -9.34
N ASN A 116 9.34 5.94 -8.98
CA ASN A 116 9.21 7.05 -9.93
C ASN A 116 10.37 7.04 -10.94
N GLY A 117 10.07 7.25 -12.22
CA GLY A 117 11.06 7.20 -13.31
C GLY A 117 11.49 5.79 -13.74
N SER A 118 10.97 4.72 -13.12
CA SER A 118 11.22 3.33 -13.56
C SER A 118 10.23 2.87 -14.64
N GLN A 119 10.60 1.81 -15.37
CA GLN A 119 9.72 1.24 -16.40
C GLN A 119 8.41 0.72 -15.76
N GLY A 120 7.28 1.24 -16.25
CA GLY A 120 5.95 0.87 -15.76
C GLY A 120 5.43 1.72 -14.60
N HIS A 121 6.15 2.77 -14.19
CA HIS A 121 5.57 3.89 -13.45
C HIS A 121 4.58 4.64 -14.36
N SER A 122 3.39 4.95 -13.87
CA SER A 122 2.32 5.57 -14.68
C SER A 122 2.13 7.06 -14.34
N GLY A 123 3.18 7.73 -13.87
CA GLY A 123 3.10 9.12 -13.41
C GLY A 123 2.31 9.25 -12.10
N ARG A 124 1.76 10.43 -11.85
CA ARG A 124 0.79 10.62 -10.77
C ARG A 124 -0.53 10.02 -11.21
N ILE A 125 -1.00 9.00 -10.50
CA ILE A 125 -2.30 8.38 -10.76
C ILE A 125 -3.37 9.41 -10.39
N GLN A 126 -3.92 10.09 -11.41
CA GLN A 126 -5.07 10.98 -11.27
C GLN A 126 -6.34 10.13 -11.19
N ASN A 127 -7.31 10.61 -10.40
CA ASN A 127 -8.54 9.93 -9.98
C ASN A 127 -8.33 8.90 -8.85
N TRP A 128 -8.46 9.38 -7.62
CA TRP A 128 -9.30 8.68 -6.63
C TRP A 128 -10.47 9.62 -6.44
N LEU A 129 -11.49 9.51 -7.30
CA LEU A 129 -12.67 10.32 -7.12
C LEU A 129 -13.25 9.99 -5.75
N GLU A 130 -13.23 11.00 -4.88
CA GLU A 130 -14.16 11.10 -3.77
C GLU A 130 -15.57 11.01 -4.38
N GLU A 131 -16.25 9.89 -4.13
CA GLU A 131 -17.71 9.85 -4.06
C GLU A 131 -18.09 9.67 -2.60
#